data_AF-A0A969HKF2-F1
#
_entry.id   AF-A0A969HKF2-F1
#
_cell.length_a   1.000
_cell.length_b   1.000
_cell.length_c   1.000
_cell.angle_alpha   90.00
_cell.angle_beta   90.00
_cell.angle_gamma   90.00
#
_symmetry.space_group_name_H-M   'P 1'
#
loop_
_entity.id
_entity.type
_entity.pdbx_description
1 polymer ?
#
loop_
_entity_poly.entity_id
_entity_poly.type
_entity_poly.pdbx_seq_one_letter_code
_entity_poly.pdbx_strand_id
1 'polypeptide(L)'
;MHSASGRSPLAFLNFNSSKMHILKIIHGYPPNYNAGSEVYSQSICNELSKQHKVSVFTREENPYSACFSIREQKVNDNLTLYFVNNPQGKDGYRHKQMDDNFSELVKQLKPDIAHIGHVNHLSTGLIDELNKLKIPIVYTLHDFWLMCPRGQFLTRSIGKENNFQLCEKQNDKKCAT
;
A
#
# COMPACT_ATOMS: atom_id res chain seq x y z
N MET A 1 -20.14 46.45 20.96
CA MET A 1 -19.34 46.04 19.78
C MET A 1 -18.61 44.76 20.13
N HIS A 2 -19.07 43.63 19.60
CA HIS A 2 -18.29 42.49 19.07
C HIS A 2 -19.33 41.45 18.63
N SER A 3 -19.69 41.52 17.36
CA SER A 3 -20.59 40.59 16.68
C SER A 3 -19.91 39.23 16.52
N ALA A 4 -20.50 38.17 17.07
CA ALA A 4 -20.16 36.80 16.73
C ALA A 4 -20.75 36.47 15.35
N SER A 5 -19.98 36.73 14.30
CA SER A 5 -20.32 36.40 12.92
C SER A 5 -20.00 34.93 12.62
N GLY A 6 -21.04 34.15 12.31
CA GLY A 6 -21.03 33.12 11.28
C GLY A 6 -20.11 31.91 11.48
N ARG A 7 -20.59 30.88 12.17
CA ARG A 7 -20.21 29.51 11.79
C ARG A 7 -21.03 29.17 10.54
N SER A 8 -20.36 29.03 9.39
CA SER A 8 -21.00 28.44 8.22
C SER A 8 -21.44 27.02 8.58
N PRO A 9 -22.68 26.60 8.27
CA PRO A 9 -23.03 25.20 8.39
C PRO A 9 -22.10 24.43 7.43
N LEU A 10 -21.39 23.44 7.96
CA LEU A 10 -20.74 22.40 7.16
C LEU A 10 -21.81 21.91 6.18
N ALA A 11 -21.67 22.29 4.92
CA ALA A 11 -22.48 21.74 3.86
C ALA A 11 -22.30 20.23 3.93
N PHE A 12 -23.34 19.52 4.34
CA PHE A 12 -23.41 18.08 4.17
C PHE A 12 -23.19 17.86 2.68
N LEU A 13 -22.00 17.39 2.33
CA LEU A 13 -21.72 16.89 1.00
C LEU A 13 -22.73 15.78 0.77
N ASN A 14 -23.69 16.04 -0.12
CA ASN A 14 -24.52 15.01 -0.70
C ASN A 14 -23.57 14.05 -1.43
N PHE A 15 -23.06 13.04 -0.72
CA PHE A 15 -22.45 11.89 -1.33
C PHE A 15 -23.55 11.12 -2.04
N ASN A 16 -23.92 11.57 -3.24
CA ASN A 16 -24.35 10.61 -4.25
C ASN A 16 -23.22 9.58 -4.30
N SER A 17 -23.51 8.34 -3.90
CA SER A 17 -22.55 7.23 -3.96
C SER A 17 -22.26 6.91 -5.42
N SER A 18 -21.47 7.77 -6.07
CA SER A 18 -20.97 7.53 -7.42
C SER A 18 -20.04 6.33 -7.34
N LYS A 19 -20.24 5.36 -8.23
CA LYS A 19 -19.34 4.22 -8.39
C LYS A 19 -17.91 4.73 -8.62
N MET A 20 -17.04 4.54 -7.62
CA MET A 20 -15.63 4.91 -7.71
C MET A 20 -14.79 3.75 -8.26
N HIS A 21 -13.60 4.08 -8.77
CA HIS A 21 -12.51 3.15 -9.01
C HIS A 21 -11.43 3.32 -7.93
N ILE A 22 -11.32 2.32 -7.07
CA ILE A 22 -10.39 2.28 -5.93
C ILE A 22 -9.18 1.41 -6.30
N LEU A 23 -7.97 1.95 -6.17
CA LEU A 23 -6.72 1.21 -6.31
C LEU A 23 -6.19 0.81 -4.93
N LYS A 24 -6.33 -0.46 -4.54
CA LYS A 24 -5.70 -1.02 -3.34
C LYS A 24 -4.24 -1.34 -3.62
N ILE A 25 -3.32 -0.94 -2.74
CA ILE A 25 -1.89 -1.28 -2.84
C ILE A 25 -1.48 -2.02 -1.56
N ILE A 26 -0.98 -3.24 -1.70
CA ILE A 26 -0.56 -4.10 -0.58
C ILE A 26 0.56 -5.05 -1.02
N HIS A 27 1.51 -5.38 -0.15
CA HIS A 27 2.67 -6.21 -0.52
C HIS A 27 2.36 -7.70 -0.74
N GLY A 28 1.19 -8.15 -0.32
CA GLY A 28 0.75 -9.52 -0.42
C GLY A 28 -0.76 -9.58 -0.42
N TYR A 29 -1.31 -10.63 -1.03
CA TYR A 29 -2.75 -10.81 -1.14
C TYR A 29 -3.09 -12.32 -1.11
N PRO A 30 -4.17 -12.73 -0.43
CA PRO A 30 -4.61 -14.12 -0.41
C PRO A 30 -4.97 -14.65 -1.81
N PRO A 31 -4.80 -15.96 -2.07
CA PRO A 31 -4.35 -16.99 -1.13
C PRO A 31 -2.82 -17.10 -1.02
N ASN A 32 -2.06 -16.33 -1.81
CA ASN A 32 -0.60 -16.48 -1.87
C ASN A 32 0.10 -15.97 -0.61
N TYR A 33 -0.46 -14.93 0.02
CA TYR A 33 0.01 -14.39 1.30
C TYR A 33 -1.19 -14.11 2.21
N ASN A 34 -1.15 -14.57 3.47
CA ASN A 34 -2.32 -14.61 4.37
C ASN A 34 -2.05 -14.03 5.78
N ALA A 35 -1.15 -13.07 5.91
CA ALA A 35 -0.90 -12.32 7.13
C ALA A 35 -2.00 -11.27 7.41
N GLY A 36 -1.91 -10.60 8.56
CA GLY A 36 -2.97 -9.70 9.05
C GLY A 36 -3.35 -8.55 8.11
N SER A 37 -2.36 -7.83 7.55
CA SER A 37 -2.60 -6.73 6.60
C SER A 37 -3.19 -7.21 5.27
N GLU A 38 -2.87 -8.44 4.87
CA GLU A 38 -3.25 -9.06 3.60
C GLU A 38 -4.69 -9.56 3.68
N VAL A 39 -5.06 -10.24 4.78
CA VAL A 39 -6.44 -10.64 5.07
C VAL A 39 -7.34 -9.42 5.24
N TYR A 40 -6.90 -8.40 5.99
CA TYR A 40 -7.62 -7.13 6.10
C TYR A 40 -7.88 -6.49 4.73
N SER A 41 -6.85 -6.46 3.88
CA SER A 41 -6.96 -5.92 2.53
C SER A 41 -7.92 -6.72 1.65
N GLN A 42 -7.95 -8.04 1.79
CA GLN A 42 -8.91 -8.86 1.07
C GLN A 42 -10.34 -8.59 1.52
N SER A 43 -10.60 -8.53 2.83
CA SER A 43 -11.94 -8.26 3.36
C SER A 43 -12.49 -6.93 2.87
N ILE A 44 -11.68 -5.86 2.88
CA ILE A 44 -12.13 -4.55 2.42
C ILE A 44 -12.35 -4.51 0.90
N CYS A 45 -11.46 -5.14 0.11
CA CYS A 45 -11.62 -5.22 -1.34
C CYS A 45 -12.88 -6.00 -1.75
N ASN A 46 -13.16 -7.11 -1.06
CA ASN A 46 -14.37 -7.91 -1.30
C ASN A 46 -15.62 -7.07 -1.04
N GLU A 47 -15.68 -6.34 0.07
CA GLU A 47 -16.84 -5.50 0.39
C GLU A 47 -17.00 -4.33 -0.60
N LEU A 48 -15.92 -3.60 -0.88
CA LEU A 48 -15.94 -2.46 -1.81
C LEU A 48 -16.32 -2.89 -3.23
N SER A 49 -15.88 -4.07 -3.68
CA SER A 49 -16.17 -4.58 -5.03
C SER A 49 -17.67 -4.85 -5.30
N LYS A 50 -18.51 -4.89 -4.25
CA LYS A 50 -19.96 -5.02 -4.42
C LYS A 50 -20.58 -3.78 -5.07
N GLN A 51 -19.97 -2.60 -4.91
CA GLN A 51 -20.54 -1.32 -5.37
C GLN A 51 -19.56 -0.48 -6.19
N HIS A 52 -18.26 -0.72 -6.03
CA HIS A 52 -17.18 0.06 -6.65
C HIS A 52 -16.31 -0.83 -7.54
N LYS A 53 -15.60 -0.22 -8.49
CA LYS A 53 -14.53 -0.93 -9.21
C LYS A 53 -13.28 -0.93 -8.32
N VAL A 54 -12.66 -2.08 -8.16
CA VAL A 54 -11.48 -2.27 -7.31
C VAL A 54 -10.38 -2.91 -8.13
N SER A 55 -9.23 -2.24 -8.17
CA SER A 55 -7.99 -2.80 -8.68
C SER A 55 -7.05 -3.01 -7.50
N VAL A 56 -6.42 -4.18 -7.41
CA VAL A 56 -5.43 -4.48 -6.37
C VAL A 56 -4.07 -4.57 -7.02
N PHE A 57 -3.14 -3.70 -6.65
CA PHE A 57 -1.73 -3.85 -7.00
C PHE A 57 -1.02 -4.55 -5.85
N THR A 58 -0.49 -5.74 -6.11
CA THR A 58 0.16 -6.59 -5.12
C THR A 58 1.40 -7.25 -5.68
N ARG A 59 2.29 -7.70 -4.80
CA ARG A 59 3.48 -8.43 -5.21
C ARG A 59 3.19 -9.91 -5.43
N GLU A 60 4.03 -10.55 -6.24
CA GLU A 60 4.28 -11.98 -6.22
C GLU A 60 5.78 -12.32 -6.34
N GLU A 61 6.14 -13.56 -6.02
CA GLU A 61 7.48 -14.12 -6.24
C GLU A 61 7.42 -15.23 -7.28
N ASN A 62 7.95 -14.96 -8.46
CA ASN A 62 8.12 -15.96 -9.50
C ASN A 62 9.54 -15.86 -10.10
N PRO A 63 10.45 -16.80 -9.77
CA PRO A 63 11.83 -16.77 -10.28
C PRO A 63 11.91 -17.02 -11.79
N TYR A 64 10.83 -17.48 -12.42
CA TYR A 64 10.76 -17.75 -13.87
C TYR A 64 10.13 -16.61 -14.68
N SER A 65 9.65 -15.55 -14.02
CA SER A 65 9.09 -14.37 -14.68
C SER A 65 10.06 -13.20 -14.62
N ALA A 66 9.95 -12.27 -15.58
CA ALA A 66 10.78 -11.08 -15.61
C ALA A 66 10.60 -10.24 -14.33
N CYS A 67 11.67 -9.59 -13.89
CA CYS A 67 11.58 -8.70 -12.74
C CYS A 67 10.64 -7.53 -13.06
N PHE A 68 9.75 -7.21 -12.11
CA PHE A 68 8.76 -6.13 -12.18
C PHE A 68 7.75 -6.21 -13.33
N SER A 69 7.66 -7.34 -14.03
CA SER A 69 6.53 -7.59 -14.94
C SER A 69 5.23 -7.62 -14.13
N ILE A 70 4.17 -7.09 -14.71
CA ILE A 70 2.85 -7.07 -14.10
C ILE A 70 1.95 -8.04 -14.86
N ARG A 71 1.39 -9.04 -14.16
CA ARG A 71 0.30 -9.87 -14.72
C ARG A 71 -1.04 -9.49 -14.10
N GLU A 72 -2.10 -9.69 -14.87
CA GLU A 72 -3.47 -9.44 -14.45
C GLU A 72 -4.18 -10.74 -14.08
N GLN A 73 -5.07 -10.67 -13.10
CA GLN A 73 -6.02 -11.73 -12.76
C GLN A 73 -7.37 -11.12 -12.38
N LYS A 74 -8.40 -11.37 -13.20
CA LYS A 74 -9.78 -11.00 -12.88
C LYS A 74 -10.35 -11.97 -11.84
N VAL A 75 -10.90 -11.43 -10.74
CA VAL A 75 -11.57 -12.22 -9.69
C VAL A 75 -13.08 -12.18 -9.87
N ASN A 76 -13.64 -11.01 -10.15
CA ASN A 76 -15.04 -10.82 -10.53
C ASN A 76 -15.17 -9.56 -11.41
N ASP A 77 -16.40 -9.14 -11.75
CA ASP A 77 -16.62 -7.99 -12.65
C ASP A 77 -16.12 -6.65 -12.13
N ASN A 78 -15.98 -6.51 -10.81
CA ASN A 78 -15.56 -5.30 -10.16
C ASN A 78 -14.21 -5.45 -9.43
N LEU A 79 -13.56 -6.61 -9.45
CA LEU A 79 -12.32 -6.87 -8.74
C LEU A 79 -11.28 -7.53 -9.65
N THR A 80 -10.19 -6.81 -9.89
CA THR A 80 -9.04 -7.27 -10.67
C THR A 80 -7.75 -7.09 -9.88
N LEU A 81 -6.89 -8.09 -9.91
CA LEU A 81 -5.59 -8.10 -9.24
C LEU A 81 -4.49 -7.93 -10.29
N TYR A 82 -3.50 -7.11 -9.96
CA TYR A 82 -2.31 -6.81 -10.73
C TYR A 82 -1.11 -7.23 -9.89
N PHE A 83 -0.48 -8.34 -10.28
CA PHE A 83 0.65 -8.91 -9.57
C PHE A 83 1.95 -8.41 -10.20
N VAL A 84 2.70 -7.60 -9.46
CA VAL A 84 4.06 -7.24 -9.83
C VAL A 84 5.03 -8.30 -9.34
N ASN A 85 5.80 -8.88 -10.26
CA ASN A 85 6.81 -9.87 -9.89
C ASN A 85 8.02 -9.18 -9.24
N ASN A 86 8.35 -9.56 -8.01
CA ASN A 86 9.59 -9.17 -7.36
C ASN A 86 10.23 -10.43 -6.74
N PRO A 87 10.99 -11.21 -7.52
CA PRO A 87 11.41 -12.56 -7.15
C PRO A 87 12.57 -12.61 -6.16
N GLN A 88 13.36 -11.54 -6.02
CA GLN A 88 14.58 -11.56 -5.21
C GLN A 88 14.37 -11.02 -3.79
N GLY A 89 13.24 -10.34 -3.50
CA GLY A 89 12.83 -9.89 -2.16
C GLY A 89 13.80 -8.95 -1.42
N LYS A 90 15.01 -8.73 -1.96
CA LYS A 90 16.12 -7.98 -1.39
C LYS A 90 16.58 -6.85 -2.32
N ASP A 91 17.10 -5.83 -1.63
CA ASP A 91 17.82 -4.64 -2.08
C ASP A 91 17.01 -3.58 -2.82
N GLY A 92 16.24 -2.84 -2.02
CA GLY A 92 15.80 -1.49 -2.34
C GLY A 92 14.52 -1.10 -1.63
N TYR A 93 14.50 0.09 -1.01
CA TYR A 93 13.24 0.77 -0.73
C TYR A 93 12.63 1.36 -2.01
N ARG A 94 13.40 1.43 -3.11
CA ARG A 94 13.01 2.06 -4.37
C ARG A 94 13.45 1.20 -5.55
N HIS A 95 12.53 1.03 -6.50
CA HIS A 95 12.77 0.25 -7.72
C HIS A 95 12.25 1.03 -8.92
N LYS A 96 13.13 1.75 -9.64
CA LYS A 96 12.70 2.66 -10.72
C LYS A 96 11.85 1.97 -11.78
N GLN A 97 12.22 0.75 -12.20
CA GLN A 97 11.45 0.00 -13.20
C GLN A 97 10.05 -0.38 -12.68
N MET A 98 9.91 -0.73 -11.40
CA MET A 98 8.59 -0.95 -10.79
C MET A 98 7.77 0.35 -10.78
N ASP A 99 8.40 1.47 -10.44
CA ASP A 99 7.75 2.79 -10.41
C ASP A 99 7.24 3.17 -11.81
N ASP A 100 8.07 3.00 -12.85
CA ASP A 100 7.72 3.29 -14.24
C ASP A 100 6.53 2.42 -14.71
N ASN A 101 6.62 1.10 -14.50
CA ASN A 101 5.55 0.15 -14.87
C ASN A 101 4.24 0.43 -14.12
N PHE A 102 4.35 0.79 -12.83
CA PHE A 102 3.20 1.17 -12.03
C PHE A 102 2.58 2.49 -12.50
N SER A 103 3.40 3.48 -12.86
CA SER A 103 2.94 4.76 -13.42
C SER A 103 2.12 4.56 -14.69
N GLU A 104 2.58 3.66 -15.58
CA GLU A 104 1.83 3.26 -16.78
C GLU A 104 0.51 2.58 -16.44
N LEU A 105 0.52 1.63 -15.49
CA LEU A 105 -0.69 0.96 -15.02
C LEU A 105 -1.69 1.97 -14.44
N VAL A 106 -1.27 2.90 -13.58
CA VAL A 106 -2.16 3.91 -12.98
C VAL A 106 -2.77 4.82 -14.05
N LYS A 107 -2.01 5.22 -15.08
CA LYS A 107 -2.52 6.03 -16.20
C LYS A 107 -3.59 5.28 -17.02
N GLN A 108 -3.48 3.96 -17.12
CA GLN A 108 -4.47 3.11 -17.79
C GLN A 108 -5.71 2.91 -16.92
N LEU A 109 -5.50 2.60 -15.63
CA LEU A 109 -6.57 2.34 -14.66
C LEU A 109 -7.40 3.59 -14.36
N LYS A 110 -6.74 4.76 -14.23
CA LYS A 110 -7.33 6.04 -13.81
C LYS A 110 -8.18 5.91 -12.54
N PRO A 111 -7.61 5.41 -11.42
CA PRO A 111 -8.35 5.29 -10.18
C PRO A 111 -8.73 6.67 -9.62
N ASP A 112 -9.90 6.77 -9.00
CA ASP A 112 -10.33 7.98 -8.29
C ASP A 112 -9.58 8.16 -6.97
N ILE A 113 -9.11 7.07 -6.37
CA ILE A 113 -8.39 7.05 -5.10
C ILE A 113 -7.48 5.83 -4.98
N ALA A 114 -6.32 6.01 -4.36
CA ALA A 114 -5.42 4.94 -3.97
C ALA A 114 -5.51 4.67 -2.46
N HIS A 115 -5.74 3.42 -2.07
CA HIS A 115 -5.70 2.96 -0.68
C HIS A 115 -4.46 2.10 -0.46
N ILE A 116 -3.46 2.65 0.21
CA ILE A 116 -2.22 1.95 0.55
C ILE A 116 -2.41 1.25 1.89
N GLY A 117 -2.24 -0.08 1.90
CA GLY A 117 -2.09 -0.85 3.14
C GLY A 117 -0.62 -0.96 3.55
N HIS A 118 0.26 -1.34 2.63
CA HIS A 118 1.67 -1.54 2.95
C HIS A 118 2.52 -1.65 1.67
N VAL A 119 3.78 -1.19 1.72
CA VAL A 119 4.70 -1.16 0.56
C VAL A 119 6.02 -1.93 0.76
N ASN A 120 6.13 -2.72 1.82
CA ASN A 120 7.23 -3.71 1.96
C ASN A 120 7.33 -4.57 0.70
N HIS A 121 8.55 -4.91 0.26
CA HIS A 121 8.80 -5.66 -0.98
C HIS A 121 8.20 -5.06 -2.28
N LEU A 122 7.59 -3.88 -2.19
CA LEU A 122 7.25 -3.00 -3.30
C LEU A 122 8.24 -1.82 -3.29
N SER A 123 7.99 -0.83 -4.14
CA SER A 123 8.76 0.42 -4.15
C SER A 123 8.05 1.51 -3.34
N THR A 124 8.80 2.27 -2.56
CA THR A 124 8.31 3.53 -1.97
C THR A 124 8.11 4.62 -3.02
N GLY A 125 8.72 4.47 -4.21
CA GLY A 125 8.51 5.37 -5.35
C GLY A 125 7.09 5.33 -5.91
N LEU A 126 6.30 4.29 -5.60
CA LEU A 126 4.87 4.23 -5.98
C LEU A 126 4.07 5.41 -5.40
N ILE A 127 4.43 5.88 -4.20
CA ILE A 127 3.80 7.06 -3.58
C ILE A 127 4.11 8.32 -4.39
N ASP A 128 5.34 8.46 -4.88
CA ASP A 128 5.74 9.59 -5.72
C ASP A 128 4.99 9.59 -7.06
N GLU A 129 4.80 8.41 -7.67
CA GLU A 129 4.03 8.28 -8.91
C GLU A 129 2.56 8.64 -8.73
N LEU A 130 1.92 8.20 -7.65
CA LEU A 130 0.55 8.62 -7.31
C LEU A 130 0.45 10.13 -7.13
N ASN A 131 1.42 10.74 -6.44
CA ASN A 131 1.47 12.18 -6.22
C ASN A 131 1.63 12.96 -7.53
N LYS A 132 2.57 12.56 -8.39
CA LYS A 132 2.78 13.14 -9.73
C LYS A 132 1.51 13.10 -10.58
N LEU A 133 0.78 12.00 -10.50
CA LEU A 133 -0.50 11.78 -11.21
C LEU A 133 -1.70 12.42 -10.49
N LYS A 134 -1.49 13.08 -9.35
CA LYS A 134 -2.51 13.73 -8.52
C LYS A 134 -3.64 12.79 -8.08
N ILE A 135 -3.31 11.52 -7.84
CA ILE A 135 -4.26 10.55 -7.29
C ILE A 135 -4.38 10.79 -5.78
N PRO A 136 -5.59 11.01 -5.24
CA PRO A 136 -5.81 11.08 -3.79
C PRO A 136 -5.36 9.78 -3.10
N ILE A 137 -4.69 9.89 -1.95
CA ILE A 137 -4.11 8.75 -1.23
C ILE A 137 -4.72 8.64 0.16
N VAL A 138 -5.18 7.44 0.50
CA VAL A 138 -5.44 7.01 1.88
C VAL A 138 -4.37 5.98 2.24
N TYR A 139 -3.65 6.20 3.33
CA TYR A 139 -2.63 5.26 3.82
C TYR A 139 -3.05 4.70 5.18
N THR A 140 -3.31 3.40 5.26
CA THR A 140 -3.54 2.69 6.53
C THR A 140 -2.21 2.21 7.09
N LEU A 141 -1.83 2.67 8.28
CA LEU A 141 -0.61 2.24 8.95
C LEU A 141 -0.85 0.94 9.72
N HIS A 142 -0.43 -0.19 9.15
CA HIS A 142 -0.54 -1.50 9.82
C HIS A 142 0.57 -1.74 10.86
N ASP A 143 1.72 -1.09 10.70
CA ASP A 143 2.86 -1.21 11.61
C ASP A 143 3.78 0.04 11.50
N PHE A 144 4.99 -0.06 12.05
CA PHE A 144 5.97 1.02 12.08
C PHE A 144 7.01 0.96 10.95
N TRP A 145 6.78 0.21 9.87
CA TRP A 145 7.77 0.03 8.77
C TRP A 145 8.25 1.33 8.15
N LEU A 146 7.36 2.34 8.04
CA LEU A 146 7.73 3.68 7.55
C LEU A 146 8.64 4.48 8.50
N MET A 147 8.69 4.11 9.78
CA MET A 147 9.44 4.81 10.82
C MET A 147 10.62 4.00 11.38
N CYS A 148 10.62 2.70 11.14
CA CYS A 148 11.57 1.76 11.71
C CYS A 148 12.01 0.78 10.62
N PRO A 149 13.30 0.73 10.27
CA PRO A 149 13.82 -0.28 9.32
C PRO A 149 13.55 -1.72 9.75
N ARG A 150 13.30 -1.95 11.05
CA ARG A 150 12.93 -3.25 11.64
C ARG A 150 11.41 -3.49 11.71
N GLY A 151 10.58 -2.53 11.30
CA GLY A 151 9.11 -2.61 11.26
C GLY A 151 8.37 -2.51 12.59
N GLN A 152 9.03 -2.84 13.71
CA GLN A 152 8.32 -3.15 14.97
C GLN A 152 8.86 -2.37 16.19
N PHE A 153 9.88 -1.54 16.03
CA PHE A 153 10.62 -0.94 17.16
C PHE A 153 11.13 -1.97 18.20
N LEU A 154 11.34 -3.22 17.80
CA LEU A 154 11.97 -4.25 18.64
C LEU A 154 13.39 -4.54 18.15
N THR A 155 14.35 -4.70 19.05
CA THR A 155 15.67 -5.22 18.68
C THR A 155 15.53 -6.67 18.22
N ARG A 156 16.49 -7.12 17.40
CA ARG A 156 16.75 -8.54 17.10
C ARG A 156 18.24 -8.75 17.26
N SER A 157 18.67 -9.17 18.45
CA SER A 157 20.10 -9.33 18.75
C SER A 157 20.48 -10.80 18.83
N ILE A 158 20.63 -11.45 17.67
CA ILE A 158 20.97 -12.88 17.59
C ILE A 158 22.12 -13.22 18.56
N GLY A 159 21.88 -14.13 19.50
CA GLY A 159 22.86 -14.59 20.49
C GLY A 159 22.89 -13.84 21.83
N LYS A 160 21.96 -12.91 22.09
CA LYS A 160 21.77 -12.33 23.44
C LYS A 160 20.59 -12.98 24.15
N GLU A 161 20.60 -12.99 25.49
CA GLU A 161 19.48 -13.55 26.28
C GLU A 161 18.17 -12.79 26.03
N ASN A 162 18.23 -11.46 25.87
CA ASN A 162 17.07 -10.61 25.59
C ASN A 162 17.02 -10.16 24.12
N ASN A 163 16.38 -10.98 23.30
CA ASN A 163 16.33 -10.80 21.85
C ASN A 163 15.30 -9.79 21.34
N PHE A 164 14.37 -9.31 22.17
CA PHE A 164 13.22 -8.49 21.77
C PHE A 164 13.02 -7.27 22.67
N GLN A 165 14.08 -6.46 22.86
CA GLN A 165 13.96 -5.24 23.66
C GLN A 165 13.28 -4.13 22.88
N LEU A 166 12.44 -3.35 23.57
CA LEU A 166 11.81 -2.17 23.00
C LEU A 166 12.85 -1.11 22.63
N CYS A 167 12.67 -0.50 21.47
CA CYS A 167 13.38 0.70 21.04
C CYS A 167 12.43 1.89 21.12
N GLU A 168 12.84 2.92 21.84
CA GLU A 168 12.05 4.15 21.95
C GLU A 168 12.00 4.95 20.64
N LYS A 169 13.03 4.82 19.79
CA LYS A 169 13.13 5.54 18.51
C LYS A 169 14.08 4.86 17.52
N GLN A 170 14.02 5.31 16.27
CA GLN A 170 15.01 5.00 15.25
C GLN A 170 16.30 5.77 15.57
N ASN A 171 17.44 5.10 15.42
CA ASN A 171 18.76 5.72 15.38
C ASN A 171 19.62 4.95 14.38
N ASP A 172 20.19 5.64 13.39
CA ASP A 172 20.84 5.01 12.23
C ASP A 172 21.94 4.02 12.62
N LYS A 173 22.84 4.44 13.52
CA LYS A 173 23.95 3.59 13.99
C LYS A 173 23.45 2.34 14.70
N LYS A 174 22.38 2.46 15.50
CA LYS A 174 21.78 1.34 16.24
C LYS A 174 20.97 0.41 15.33
N CYS A 175 20.40 0.93 14.24
CA CYS A 175 19.54 0.17 13.34
C CYS A 175 20.32 -0.52 12.21
N ALA A 176 21.52 -0.02 11.87
CA ALA A 176 22.37 -0.56 10.80
C ALA A 176 23.38 -1.62 11.28
N THR A 177 23.52 -1.82 12.60
CA THR A 177 24.29 -2.89 13.24
C THR A 177 23.40 -4.06 13.60
#